data_AF-Q3K4H7-F1
#
_entry.id   AF-Q3K4H7-F1
#
_cell.length_a   1.000
_cell.length_b   1.000
_cell.length_c   1.000
_cell.angle_alpha   90.00
_cell.angle_beta   90.00
_cell.angle_gamma   90.00
#
_symmetry.space_group_name_H-M   'P 1'
#
loop_
_entity.id
_entity.type
_entity.pdbx_description
1 polymer ?
#
loop_
_entity_poly.entity_id
_entity_poly.type
_entity_poly.pdbx_seq_one_letter_code
_entity_poly.pdbx_strand_id
1 'polypeptide(L)'
;MLGWSGPFAFLATLTACAAQRVYRNDVYLQNTCGVPLELTLANDSNYDDQPRSFTLAPNERSSVANYKSFGEDVSGQISDRYSLKLKSPAATKTIDAQTLRKALASIEKTEERGVRSWTVDNGAFCP
;
A
#
# COMPACT_ATOMS: atom_id res chain seq x y z
N MET A 1 -20.76 49.73 -49.13
CA MET A 1 -21.74 49.09 -48.23
C MET A 1 -21.08 47.86 -47.65
N LEU A 2 -20.69 47.95 -46.38
CA LEU A 2 -19.88 46.96 -45.66
C LEU A 2 -20.80 46.25 -44.66
N GLY A 3 -20.70 44.93 -44.55
CA GLY A 3 -21.36 44.21 -43.45
C GLY A 3 -21.58 42.73 -43.72
N TRP A 4 -20.51 41.94 -43.83
CA TRP A 4 -20.57 40.48 -43.70
C TRP A 4 -20.23 40.14 -42.24
N SER A 5 -21.25 39.90 -41.42
CA SER A 5 -21.10 39.37 -40.07
C SER A 5 -21.22 37.85 -40.13
N GLY A 6 -20.07 37.16 -40.15
CA GLY A 6 -20.01 35.70 -40.01
C GLY A 6 -20.28 35.29 -38.56
N PRO A 7 -20.99 34.17 -38.30
CA PRO A 7 -21.25 33.71 -36.95
C PRO A 7 -19.98 33.07 -36.38
N PHE A 8 -19.42 33.67 -35.32
CA PHE A 8 -18.38 33.04 -34.50
C PHE A 8 -19.01 31.89 -33.72
N ALA A 9 -18.78 30.65 -34.16
CA ALA A 9 -19.10 29.45 -33.38
C ALA A 9 -18.18 29.38 -32.15
N PHE A 10 -18.71 29.70 -30.98
CA PHE A 10 -18.07 29.45 -29.69
C PHE A 10 -17.99 27.94 -29.47
N LEU A 11 -16.84 27.34 -29.81
CA LEU A 11 -16.48 25.98 -29.41
C LEU A 11 -16.25 25.97 -27.90
N ALA A 12 -17.30 25.66 -27.14
CA ALA A 12 -17.18 25.33 -25.73
C ALA A 12 -16.33 24.06 -25.60
N THR A 13 -15.04 24.23 -25.29
CA THR A 13 -14.16 23.12 -24.93
C THR A 13 -14.66 22.50 -23.64
N LEU A 14 -15.38 21.37 -23.75
CA LEU A 14 -15.63 20.49 -22.62
C LEU A 14 -14.28 19.95 -22.14
N THR A 15 -13.71 20.54 -21.10
CA THR A 15 -12.55 19.97 -20.43
C THR A 15 -12.99 18.66 -19.79
N ALA A 16 -12.71 17.54 -20.46
CA ALA A 16 -12.87 16.22 -19.90
C ALA A 16 -11.99 16.14 -18.64
N CYS A 17 -12.63 16.11 -17.47
CA CYS A 17 -11.93 15.89 -16.22
C CYS A 17 -11.39 14.46 -16.26
N ALA A 18 -10.10 14.29 -16.58
CA ALA A 18 -9.46 12.99 -16.56
C ALA A 18 -9.41 12.51 -15.11
N ALA A 19 -10.35 11.66 -14.72
CA ALA A 19 -10.37 11.05 -13.40
C ALA A 19 -9.11 10.17 -13.26
N GLN A 20 -8.15 10.63 -12.47
CA GLN A 20 -6.92 9.89 -12.23
C GLN A 20 -7.25 8.63 -11.43
N ARG A 21 -6.83 7.46 -11.93
CA ARG A 21 -7.12 6.17 -11.29
C ARG A 21 -6.41 6.09 -9.94
N VAL A 22 -7.19 5.82 -8.89
CA VAL A 22 -6.67 5.53 -7.55
C VAL A 22 -6.39 4.04 -7.45
N TYR A 23 -5.18 3.69 -7.01
CA TYR A 23 -4.80 2.33 -6.68
C TYR A 23 -4.88 2.10 -5.18
N ARG A 24 -5.35 0.91 -4.80
CA ARG A 24 -5.17 0.40 -3.44
C ARG A 24 -3.96 -0.53 -3.44
N ASN A 25 -3.08 -0.34 -2.49
CA ASN A 25 -1.82 -1.06 -2.40
C ASN A 25 -1.80 -1.82 -1.08
N ASP A 26 -1.95 -3.14 -1.17
CA ASP A 26 -2.07 -4.04 -0.03
C ASP A 26 -0.75 -4.78 0.20
N VAL A 27 -0.19 -4.68 1.40
CA VAL A 27 0.96 -5.48 1.81
C VAL A 27 0.49 -6.52 2.81
N TYR A 28 0.68 -7.79 2.48
CA TYR A 28 0.36 -8.92 3.34
C TYR A 28 1.63 -9.50 3.95
N LEU A 29 1.51 -9.96 5.20
CA LEU A 29 2.48 -10.85 5.83
C LEU A 29 1.83 -12.22 5.96
N GLN A 30 2.52 -13.27 5.50
CA GLN A 30 2.19 -14.65 5.82
C GLN A 30 3.15 -15.15 6.91
N ASN A 31 2.61 -15.67 8.01
CA ASN A 31 3.42 -16.17 9.11
C ASN A 31 4.07 -17.52 8.76
N THR A 32 5.35 -17.49 8.37
CA THR A 32 6.15 -18.70 8.09
C THR A 32 7.07 -19.09 9.24
N CYS A 33 6.93 -18.50 10.42
CA CYS A 33 7.82 -18.70 11.56
C CYS A 33 7.54 -19.96 12.38
N GLY A 34 6.49 -20.72 12.03
CA GLY A 34 6.10 -21.96 12.73
C GLY A 34 5.47 -21.77 14.10
N VAL A 35 5.38 -20.53 14.61
CA VAL A 35 4.78 -20.17 15.89
C VAL A 35 3.84 -18.97 15.71
N PRO A 36 2.80 -18.79 16.56
CA PRO A 36 1.97 -17.59 16.53
C PRO A 36 2.80 -16.32 16.74
N LEU A 37 2.44 -15.26 16.02
CA LEU A 37 3.07 -13.94 16.15
C LEU A 37 2.05 -12.93 16.65
N GLU A 38 2.39 -12.19 17.70
CA GLU A 38 1.70 -10.96 18.09
C GLU A 38 2.23 -9.81 17.24
N LEU A 39 1.35 -9.13 16.53
CA LEU A 39 1.66 -7.99 15.66
C LEU A 39 1.17 -6.71 16.30
N THR A 40 2.00 -5.66 16.26
CA THR A 40 1.59 -4.27 16.54
C THR A 40 2.04 -3.39 15.37
N LEU A 41 1.09 -2.71 14.76
CA LEU A 41 1.28 -1.86 13.58
C LEU A 41 1.03 -0.39 13.93
N ALA A 42 1.84 0.49 13.33
CA ALA A 42 1.62 1.94 13.35
C ALA A 42 2.02 2.56 12.01
N ASN A 43 1.26 3.57 11.57
CA ASN A 43 1.45 4.27 10.28
C ASN A 43 1.45 3.32 9.07
N ASP A 44 0.62 2.28 9.13
CA ASP A 44 0.55 1.25 8.10
C ASP A 44 -0.44 1.60 6.97
N SER A 45 -1.12 2.75 7.06
CA SER A 45 -1.96 3.30 6.00
C SER A 45 -1.86 4.83 5.91
N ASN A 46 -2.17 5.38 4.74
CA ASN A 46 -2.19 6.83 4.48
C ASN A 46 -3.60 7.45 4.48
N TYR A 47 -4.62 6.67 4.86
CA TYR A 47 -6.01 7.15 5.00
C TYR A 47 -6.68 6.65 6.28
N ASP A 48 -6.02 5.79 7.04
CA ASP A 48 -6.44 5.29 8.35
C ASP A 48 -5.18 4.97 9.15
N ASP A 49 -4.78 5.86 10.05
CA ASP A 49 -3.49 5.79 10.75
C ASP A 49 -3.60 5.21 12.17
N GLN A 50 -4.75 4.63 12.52
CA GLN A 50 -4.96 4.07 13.85
C GLN A 50 -4.04 2.86 14.07
N PRO A 51 -3.22 2.88 15.13
CA PRO A 51 -2.41 1.71 15.49
C PRO A 51 -3.32 0.51 15.76
N ARG A 52 -2.95 -0.65 15.23
CA ARG A 52 -3.70 -1.90 15.45
C ARG A 52 -2.79 -3.03 15.91
N SER A 53 -3.35 -3.94 16.69
CA SER A 53 -2.66 -5.15 17.13
C SER A 53 -3.54 -6.37 16.94
N PHE A 54 -2.94 -7.49 16.54
CA PHE A 54 -3.61 -8.77 16.36
C PHE A 54 -2.61 -9.91 16.41
N THR A 55 -3.11 -11.14 16.55
CA THR A 55 -2.29 -12.35 16.48
C THR A 55 -2.42 -12.99 15.11
N LEU A 56 -1.31 -13.43 14.54
CA LEU A 56 -1.24 -14.15 13.28
C LEU A 56 -0.80 -15.60 13.55
N ALA A 57 -1.69 -16.57 13.34
CA ALA A 57 -1.38 -17.98 13.53
C ALA A 57 -0.36 -18.48 12.49
N PRO A 58 0.32 -19.62 12.72
CA PRO A 58 1.20 -20.21 11.72
C PRO A 58 0.47 -20.44 10.39
N ASN A 59 1.12 -20.05 9.29
CA ASN A 59 0.61 -20.08 7.91
C ASN A 59 -0.59 -19.15 7.63
N GLU A 60 -1.04 -18.37 8.60
CA GLU A 60 -2.05 -17.35 8.38
C GLU A 60 -1.46 -16.13 7.66
N ARG A 61 -2.28 -15.47 6.85
CA ARG A 61 -1.93 -14.26 6.10
C ARG A 61 -2.84 -13.11 6.48
N SER A 62 -2.26 -11.96 6.80
CA SER A 62 -3.01 -10.74 7.12
C SER A 62 -2.36 -9.49 6.54
N SER A 63 -3.14 -8.41 6.39
CA SER A 63 -2.65 -7.12 5.88
C SER A 63 -1.86 -6.40 6.97
N VAL A 64 -0.62 -6.05 6.63
CA VAL A 64 0.32 -5.31 7.48
C VAL A 64 0.65 -3.92 6.96
N ALA A 65 0.12 -3.56 5.80
CA ALA A 65 0.04 -2.17 5.33
C ALA A 65 -0.99 -2.03 4.22
N ASN A 66 -1.64 -0.87 4.11
CA ASN A 66 -2.56 -0.54 3.03
C ASN A 66 -2.48 0.94 2.65
N TYR A 67 -2.13 1.25 1.41
CA TYR A 67 -1.98 2.62 0.95
C TYR A 67 -2.82 2.93 -0.28
N LYS A 68 -3.36 4.15 -0.37
CA LYS A 68 -3.94 4.68 -1.60
C LYS A 68 -2.88 5.49 -2.36
N SER A 69 -2.72 5.22 -3.65
CA SER A 69 -1.79 5.97 -4.50
C SER A 69 -2.44 6.43 -5.79
N PHE A 70 -1.96 7.55 -6.32
CA PHE A 70 -2.20 7.97 -7.69
C PHE A 70 -0.95 7.57 -8.51
N GLY A 71 -1.10 6.73 -9.53
CA GLY A 71 0.06 6.21 -10.28
C GLY A 71 0.76 5.01 -9.63
N GLU A 72 2.03 4.76 -9.94
CA GLU A 72 2.68 3.44 -9.73
C GLU A 72 3.46 3.25 -8.42
N ASP A 73 3.97 4.31 -7.79
CA ASP A 73 4.93 4.14 -6.70
C ASP A 73 4.28 3.93 -5.33
N VAL A 74 4.37 2.71 -4.82
CA VAL A 74 3.96 2.32 -3.46
C VAL A 74 5.04 2.60 -2.42
N SER A 75 6.31 2.53 -2.81
CA SER A 75 7.43 2.76 -1.89
C SER A 75 7.37 4.18 -1.33
N GLY A 76 6.98 5.13 -2.16
CA GLY A 76 6.71 6.51 -1.77
C GLY A 76 5.46 6.72 -0.90
N GLN A 77 4.55 5.75 -0.82
CA GLN A 77 3.37 5.85 0.07
C GLN A 77 3.59 5.27 1.46
N ILE A 78 4.55 4.35 1.60
CA ILE A 78 4.93 3.82 2.91
C ILE A 78 5.45 4.99 3.74
N SER A 79 4.83 5.25 4.89
CA SER A 79 5.27 6.30 5.80
C SER A 79 6.68 6.00 6.32
N ASP A 80 7.56 7.00 6.40
CA ASP A 80 8.86 6.84 7.07
C ASP A 80 8.72 6.50 8.56
N ARG A 81 7.53 6.70 9.14
CA ARG A 81 7.18 6.34 10.51
C ARG A 81 6.53 4.95 10.61
N TYR A 82 6.47 4.20 9.51
CA TYR A 82 5.98 2.83 9.51
C TYR A 82 6.72 1.99 10.56
N SER A 83 5.95 1.26 11.35
CA SER A 83 6.49 0.33 12.34
C SER A 83 5.60 -0.90 12.42
N LEU A 84 6.19 -2.07 12.19
CA LEU A 84 5.60 -3.37 12.45
C LEU A 84 6.45 -4.07 13.50
N LYS A 85 5.91 -4.21 14.71
CA LYS A 85 6.51 -5.01 15.77
C LYS A 85 5.94 -6.42 15.71
N LEU A 86 6.83 -7.40 15.61
CA LEU A 86 6.55 -8.83 15.58
C LEU A 86 7.10 -9.44 16.86
N LYS A 87 6.24 -10.09 17.65
CA LYS A 87 6.63 -10.76 18.88
C LYS A 87 6.26 -12.24 18.80
N SER A 88 7.27 -13.08 18.95
CA SER A 88 7.15 -14.52 19.14
C SER A 88 7.32 -14.86 20.62
N PRO A 89 7.14 -16.13 21.03
CA PRO A 89 7.46 -16.56 22.39
C PRO A 89 8.93 -16.37 22.77
N ALA A 90 9.84 -16.39 21.80
CA ALA A 90 11.29 -16.37 22.03
C ALA A 90 11.92 -14.97 21.86
N ALA A 91 11.37 -14.15 20.97
CA ALA A 91 12.02 -12.92 20.55
C ALA A 91 11.02 -11.86 20.07
N THR A 92 11.52 -10.65 19.89
CA THR A 92 10.78 -9.54 19.29
C THR A 92 11.64 -8.88 18.22
N LYS A 93 11.02 -8.55 17.10
CA LYS A 93 11.63 -7.86 15.96
C LYS A 93 10.77 -6.71 15.51
N THR A 94 11.40 -5.62 15.10
CA THR A 94 10.70 -4.48 14.51
C THR A 94 11.12 -4.34 13.05
N ILE A 95 10.14 -4.20 12.17
CA ILE A 95 10.30 -3.90 10.76
C ILE A 95 9.94 -2.43 10.56
N ASP A 96 10.92 -1.65 10.10
CA ASP A 96 10.75 -0.24 9.76
C ASP A 96 10.39 -0.04 8.28
N ALA A 97 10.12 1.21 7.91
CA ALA A 97 9.76 1.60 6.54
C ALA A 97 10.81 1.17 5.51
N GLN A 98 12.10 1.32 5.83
CA GLN A 98 13.19 1.00 4.90
C GLN A 98 13.29 -0.51 4.67
N THR A 99 13.17 -1.29 5.73
CA THR A 99 13.17 -2.75 5.67
C THR A 99 11.98 -3.25 4.85
N LEU A 100 10.79 -2.68 5.08
CA LEU A 100 9.61 -3.02 4.30
C LEU A 100 9.80 -2.69 2.82
N ARG A 101 10.20 -1.45 2.48
CA ARG A 101 10.45 -1.04 1.08
C ARG A 101 11.45 -1.95 0.38
N LYS A 102 12.56 -2.30 1.05
CA LYS A 102 13.56 -3.25 0.53
C LYS A 102 12.97 -4.63 0.26
N ALA A 103 12.14 -5.15 1.16
CA ALA A 103 11.47 -6.43 0.97
C ALA A 103 10.53 -6.37 -0.25
N LEU A 104 9.68 -5.34 -0.35
CA LEU A 104 8.73 -5.20 -1.46
C LEU A 104 9.40 -5.05 -2.82
N ALA A 105 10.59 -4.45 -2.88
CA ALA A 105 11.36 -4.34 -4.13
C ALA A 105 11.79 -5.71 -4.70
N SER A 106 11.85 -6.74 -3.86
CA SER A 106 12.21 -8.11 -4.25
C SER A 106 11.01 -9.05 -4.44
N ILE A 107 9.80 -8.59 -4.14
CA ILE A 107 8.57 -9.40 -4.18
C ILE A 107 7.79 -9.05 -5.45
N GLU A 108 7.32 -10.08 -6.15
CA GLU A 108 6.46 -9.89 -7.31
C GLU A 108 5.13 -9.24 -6.91
N LYS A 109 4.80 -8.13 -7.57
CA LYS A 109 3.54 -7.43 -7.41
C LYS A 109 2.45 -8.13 -8.21
N THR A 110 1.33 -8.47 -7.57
CA THR A 110 0.10 -8.85 -8.30
C THR A 110 -0.81 -7.63 -8.45
N GLU A 111 -1.49 -7.49 -9.58
CA GLU A 111 -2.44 -6.39 -9.81
C GLU A 111 -3.76 -6.92 -10.36
N GLU A 112 -4.85 -6.65 -9.65
CA GLU A 112 -6.21 -7.01 -10.07
C GLU A 112 -7.18 -5.86 -9.76
N ARG A 113 -7.93 -5.42 -10.78
CA ARG A 113 -9.02 -4.43 -10.64
C ARG A 113 -8.64 -3.15 -9.86
N GLY A 114 -7.40 -2.69 -9.99
CA GLY A 114 -6.92 -1.47 -9.30
C GLY A 114 -6.44 -1.70 -7.86
N VAL A 115 -6.37 -2.97 -7.43
CA VAL A 115 -5.68 -3.40 -6.23
C VAL A 115 -4.34 -3.98 -6.66
N ARG A 116 -3.26 -3.50 -6.04
CA ARG A 116 -1.92 -4.06 -6.14
C ARG A 116 -1.58 -4.70 -4.83
N SER A 117 -0.98 -5.88 -4.86
CA SER A 117 -0.63 -6.57 -3.63
C SER A 117 0.73 -7.22 -3.67
N TRP A 118 1.34 -7.27 -2.49
CA TRP A 118 2.58 -7.96 -2.20
C TRP A 118 2.34 -8.89 -1.02
N THR A 119 2.93 -10.08 -1.05
CA THR A 119 2.93 -10.99 0.09
C THR A 119 4.36 -11.21 0.54
N VAL A 120 4.67 -10.82 1.78
CA VAL A 120 5.91 -11.18 2.45
C VAL A 120 5.68 -12.55 3.10
N ASP A 121 6.32 -13.57 2.56
CA ASP A 121 6.19 -14.97 3.01
C ASP A 121 7.54 -15.62 3.37
N ASN A 122 8.64 -14.89 3.21
CA ASN A 122 9.96 -15.40 3.58
C ASN A 122 10.22 -15.24 5.10
N GLY A 123 11.07 -16.12 5.63
CA GLY A 123 11.42 -16.14 7.05
C GLY A 123 12.24 -14.92 7.53
N ALA A 124 12.57 -13.96 6.65
CA ALA A 124 13.35 -12.78 7.04
C ALA A 124 12.59 -11.88 8.01
N PHE A 125 11.26 -12.00 8.11
CA PHE A 125 10.44 -11.23 9.05
C PHE A 125 10.27 -11.95 10.40
N CYS A 126 10.72 -13.20 10.54
CA CYS A 126 10.64 -13.92 11.81
C CYS A 126 11.52 -13.26 12.88
N PRO A 127 11.00 -13.09 14.12
CA PRO A 127 11.77 -12.64 15.27
C PRO A 127 12.84 -13.64 15.73
#